data_AF-A0A1H9BTC9-F1
#
_entry.id   AF-A0A1H9BTC9-F1
#
_cell.length_a   1.000
_cell.length_b   1.000
_cell.length_c   1.000
_cell.angle_alpha   90.00
_cell.angle_beta   90.00
_cell.angle_gamma   90.00
#
_symmetry.space_group_name_H-M   'P 1'
#
loop_
_entity.id
_entity.type
_entity.pdbx_description
1 polymer ?
#
loop_
_entity_poly.entity_id
_entity_poly.type
_entity_poly.pdbx_seq_one_letter_code
_entity_poly.pdbx_strand_id
1 'polypeptide(L)'
;MAVDAIVKDGVIVNNGQAASEKKDSTTTNKLGEYKEQFMQLLCAQMKYQDPLEPTSNTEYISQYAQFTQVEQMQNLSNTVALNRAADMVGKTVQITQVDEETGETKLTVEGKVDFVTYESGTSYVSVNGNKYKLDDVTAVVDGTYFDNTQLAESVRKDLDKLPGVDYVTLYADKDRLERMLANYETMTAMSGDVSQFFSTAELSKISQYALKYADLIDQAAKETENTNTSQPVESLNNEDKEDT
;
A
#
# COMPACT_ATOMS: atom_id res chain seq x y z
N MET A 1 -17.43 -38.50 8.07
CA MET A 1 -18.67 -39.30 7.99
C MET A 1 -19.58 -38.56 7.04
N ALA A 2 -20.02 -39.21 5.97
CA ALA A 2 -20.87 -38.58 4.95
C ALA A 2 -22.24 -38.24 5.55
N VAL A 3 -22.74 -37.04 5.27
CA VAL A 3 -24.13 -36.69 5.57
C VAL A 3 -24.92 -37.01 4.31
N ASP A 4 -25.57 -38.18 4.31
CA ASP A 4 -26.54 -38.53 3.28
C ASP A 4 -27.75 -37.60 3.39
N ALA A 5 -28.12 -36.95 2.30
CA ALA A 5 -29.38 -36.25 2.19
C ALA A 5 -30.52 -37.29 2.29
N ILE A 6 -31.32 -37.22 3.35
CA ILE A 6 -32.48 -38.12 3.51
C ILE A 6 -33.59 -37.59 2.60
N VAL A 7 -33.85 -38.30 1.50
CA VAL A 7 -35.00 -38.06 0.63
C VAL A 7 -36.24 -38.65 1.30
N LYS A 8 -37.24 -37.81 1.59
CA LYS A 8 -38.58 -38.27 1.98
C LYS A 8 -39.59 -37.66 1.01
N ASP A 9 -40.32 -38.51 0.31
CA ASP A 9 -41.42 -38.13 -0.61
C ASP A 9 -41.05 -37.08 -1.68
N GLY A 10 -39.83 -37.15 -2.23
CA GLY A 10 -39.43 -36.38 -3.41
C GLY A 10 -39.07 -34.90 -3.17
N VAL A 11 -38.95 -34.45 -1.92
CA VAL A 11 -38.51 -33.09 -1.57
C VAL A 11 -37.25 -33.15 -0.70
N ILE A 12 -36.23 -32.36 -1.06
CA ILE A 12 -34.99 -32.22 -0.28
C ILE A 12 -35.24 -31.20 0.84
N VAL A 13 -35.15 -31.64 2.10
CA VAL A 13 -35.31 -30.74 3.26
C VAL A 13 -33.92 -30.34 3.76
N ASN A 14 -33.57 -29.05 3.63
CA ASN A 14 -32.29 -28.52 4.06
C ASN A 14 -32.36 -28.17 5.56
N ASN A 15 -31.72 -28.98 6.42
CA ASN A 15 -31.60 -28.65 7.84
C ASN A 15 -30.41 -27.72 8.04
N GLY A 16 -30.68 -26.43 8.16
CA GLY A 16 -29.67 -25.41 8.39
C GLY A 16 -28.96 -25.61 9.72
N GLN A 17 -27.74 -26.14 9.68
CA GLN A 17 -26.69 -25.86 10.66
C GLN A 17 -25.33 -25.81 9.95
N ALA A 18 -24.66 -24.67 10.12
CA ALA A 18 -23.33 -24.39 9.63
C ALA A 18 -22.30 -25.37 10.24
N ALA A 19 -21.51 -25.99 9.38
CA ALA A 19 -20.22 -26.56 9.74
C ALA A 19 -19.27 -26.36 8.56
N SER A 20 -18.17 -25.65 8.84
CA SER A 20 -17.09 -25.32 7.93
C SER A 20 -16.51 -26.58 7.27
N GLU A 21 -16.53 -26.63 5.94
CA GLU A 21 -15.73 -27.59 5.19
C GLU A 21 -14.98 -26.88 4.05
N LYS A 22 -13.69 -27.23 3.95
CA LYS A 22 -12.71 -26.74 2.98
C LYS A 22 -13.30 -26.73 1.55
N LYS A 23 -13.25 -25.57 0.92
CA LYS A 23 -13.62 -25.35 -0.47
C LYS A 23 -12.60 -26.04 -1.39
N ASP A 24 -12.92 -27.25 -1.80
CA ASP A 24 -12.25 -27.94 -2.90
C ASP A 24 -12.57 -27.21 -4.22
N SER A 25 -11.54 -26.94 -5.03
CA SER A 25 -11.58 -26.13 -6.25
C SER A 25 -12.25 -26.83 -7.45
N THR A 26 -13.15 -27.78 -7.19
CA THR A 26 -13.82 -28.61 -8.20
C THR A 26 -15.23 -28.13 -8.54
N THR A 27 -15.76 -27.13 -7.83
CA THR A 27 -17.17 -26.70 -7.97
C THR A 27 -17.43 -25.82 -9.21
N THR A 28 -16.44 -25.10 -9.73
CA THR A 28 -16.63 -24.20 -10.87
C THR A 28 -16.89 -24.94 -12.18
N ASN A 29 -16.34 -26.14 -12.36
CA ASN A 29 -16.56 -26.95 -13.58
C ASN A 29 -17.91 -27.68 -13.60
N LYS A 30 -18.49 -27.99 -12.43
CA LYS A 30 -19.77 -28.71 -12.36
C LYS A 30 -20.95 -27.85 -12.81
N LEU A 31 -20.93 -26.55 -12.56
CA LEU A 31 -22.05 -25.65 -12.90
C LEU A 31 -22.20 -25.41 -14.42
N GLY A 32 -21.07 -25.35 -15.14
CA GLY A 32 -21.08 -25.31 -16.61
C GLY A 32 -21.65 -26.59 -17.23
N GLU A 33 -21.34 -27.75 -16.66
CA GLU A 33 -21.92 -29.04 -17.08
C GLU A 33 -23.42 -29.12 -16.78
N TYR A 34 -23.90 -28.57 -15.65
CA TYR A 34 -25.33 -28.50 -15.35
C TYR A 34 -26.09 -27.56 -16.29
N LYS A 35 -25.47 -26.46 -16.74
CA LYS A 35 -26.05 -25.57 -17.77
C LYS A 35 -26.24 -26.28 -19.11
N GLU A 36 -25.22 -27.03 -19.55
CA GLU A 36 -25.26 -27.78 -20.82
C GLU A 36 -26.29 -28.92 -20.76
N GLN A 37 -26.32 -29.66 -19.65
CA GLN A 37 -27.30 -30.73 -19.40
C GLN A 37 -28.73 -30.18 -19.25
N PHE A 38 -28.90 -29.01 -18.65
CA PHE A 38 -30.19 -28.33 -18.53
C PHE A 38 -30.70 -27.82 -19.89
N MET A 39 -29.84 -27.25 -20.74
CA MET A 39 -30.21 -26.86 -22.11
C MET A 39 -30.58 -28.06 -22.99
N GLN A 40 -29.89 -29.19 -22.82
CA GLN A 40 -30.27 -30.45 -23.47
C GLN A 40 -31.63 -30.96 -22.98
N LEU A 41 -31.90 -30.88 -21.67
CA LEU A 41 -33.20 -31.27 -21.11
C LEU A 41 -34.32 -30.33 -21.56
N LEU A 42 -34.06 -29.03 -21.68
CA LEU A 42 -35.01 -28.01 -22.14
C LEU A 42 -35.33 -28.18 -23.64
N CYS A 43 -34.34 -28.50 -24.47
CA CYS A 43 -34.55 -28.89 -25.87
C CYS A 43 -35.32 -30.21 -26.00
N ALA A 44 -35.03 -31.21 -25.14
CA ALA A 44 -35.74 -32.48 -25.14
C ALA A 44 -37.21 -32.31 -24.72
N GLN A 45 -37.48 -31.48 -23.71
CA GLN A 45 -38.84 -31.18 -23.25
C GLN A 45 -39.62 -30.39 -24.30
N MET A 46 -39.06 -29.37 -24.96
CA MET A 46 -39.74 -28.69 -26.08
C MET A 46 -40.13 -29.63 -27.23
N LYS A 47 -39.38 -30.72 -27.42
CA LYS A 47 -39.66 -31.72 -28.45
C LYS A 47 -40.74 -32.74 -28.06
N TYR A 48 -41.06 -32.86 -26.76
CA TYR A 48 -41.94 -33.88 -26.19
C TYR A 48 -43.03 -33.35 -25.23
N GLN A 49 -43.26 -32.03 -25.14
CA GLN A 49 -44.33 -31.50 -24.28
C GLN A 49 -45.72 -31.83 -24.83
N ASP A 50 -46.53 -32.48 -23.99
CA ASP A 50 -47.97 -32.49 -24.09
C ASP A 50 -48.50 -31.10 -23.66
N PRO A 51 -49.28 -30.38 -24.48
CA PRO A 51 -49.68 -29.00 -24.24
C PRO A 51 -50.55 -28.74 -22.99
N LEU A 52 -50.93 -29.78 -22.23
CA LEU A 52 -51.86 -29.67 -21.11
C LEU A 52 -51.25 -29.39 -19.72
N GLU A 53 -49.92 -29.50 -19.49
CA GLU A 53 -49.30 -29.15 -18.19
C GLU A 53 -47.93 -28.41 -18.28
N PRO A 54 -47.94 -27.08 -18.49
CA PRO A 54 -46.72 -26.26 -18.61
C PRO A 54 -46.14 -25.73 -17.26
N THR A 55 -46.80 -25.95 -16.13
CA THR A 55 -46.56 -25.18 -14.89
C THR A 55 -45.31 -25.61 -14.10
N SER A 56 -45.02 -26.90 -13.97
CA SER A 56 -43.87 -27.39 -13.18
C SER A 56 -42.52 -26.97 -13.77
N ASN A 57 -42.37 -26.99 -15.09
CA ASN A 57 -41.11 -26.66 -15.76
C ASN A 57 -40.80 -25.15 -15.72
N THR A 58 -41.83 -24.29 -15.59
CA THR A 58 -41.65 -22.83 -15.55
C THR A 58 -41.10 -22.35 -14.20
N GLU A 59 -41.50 -22.99 -13.09
CA GLU A 59 -41.04 -22.67 -11.73
C GLU A 59 -39.55 -23.02 -11.50
N TYR A 60 -39.06 -24.10 -12.13
CA TYR A 60 -37.63 -24.45 -12.09
C TYR A 60 -36.79 -23.52 -12.98
N ILE A 61 -37.30 -23.15 -14.16
CA ILE A 61 -36.65 -22.19 -15.06
C ILE A 61 -36.55 -20.81 -14.39
N SER A 62 -37.58 -20.38 -13.67
CA SER A 62 -37.57 -19.08 -12.97
C SER A 62 -36.54 -19.04 -11.85
N GLN A 63 -36.43 -20.09 -11.03
CA GLN A 63 -35.40 -20.19 -9.98
C GLN A 63 -33.99 -20.35 -10.57
N TYR A 64 -33.82 -21.10 -11.65
CA TYR A 64 -32.53 -21.25 -12.33
C TYR A 64 -32.07 -19.95 -13.01
N ALA A 65 -32.98 -19.21 -13.64
CA ALA A 65 -32.70 -17.90 -14.21
C ALA A 65 -32.24 -16.92 -13.11
N GLN A 66 -32.82 -16.99 -11.90
CA GLN A 66 -32.36 -16.22 -10.74
C GLN A 66 -30.94 -16.61 -10.32
N PHE A 67 -30.61 -17.91 -10.22
CA PHE A 67 -29.25 -18.34 -9.89
C PHE A 67 -28.22 -17.94 -10.97
N THR A 68 -28.57 -18.07 -12.25
CA THR A 68 -27.71 -17.66 -13.37
C THR A 68 -27.45 -16.14 -13.36
N GLN A 69 -28.46 -15.34 -13.03
CA GLN A 69 -28.29 -13.88 -12.89
C GLN A 69 -27.36 -13.54 -11.72
N VAL A 70 -27.49 -14.22 -10.58
CA VAL A 70 -26.59 -14.03 -9.43
C VAL A 70 -25.16 -14.43 -9.78
N GLU A 71 -24.96 -15.54 -10.50
CA GLU A 71 -23.63 -15.97 -10.94
C GLU A 71 -22.99 -14.96 -11.90
N GLN A 72 -23.74 -14.48 -12.89
CA GLN A 72 -23.24 -13.42 -13.78
C GLN A 72 -22.90 -12.15 -13.01
N MET A 73 -23.70 -11.78 -12.00
CA MET A 73 -23.42 -10.64 -11.14
C MET A 73 -22.15 -10.85 -10.29
N GLN A 74 -21.91 -12.06 -9.78
CA GLN A 74 -20.66 -12.41 -9.09
C GLN A 74 -19.45 -12.32 -10.03
N ASN A 75 -19.57 -12.86 -11.25
CA ASN A 75 -18.51 -12.78 -12.26
C ASN A 75 -18.19 -11.33 -12.66
N LEU A 76 -19.22 -10.50 -12.78
CA LEU A 76 -19.05 -9.07 -13.03
C LEU A 76 -18.37 -8.38 -11.85
N SER A 77 -18.82 -8.65 -10.62
CA SER A 77 -18.22 -8.11 -9.40
C SER A 77 -16.73 -8.47 -9.30
N ASN A 78 -16.37 -9.72 -9.58
CA ASN A 78 -14.97 -10.18 -9.62
C ASN A 78 -14.15 -9.46 -10.68
N THR A 79 -14.73 -9.24 -11.87
CA THR A 79 -14.07 -8.50 -12.96
C THR A 79 -13.83 -7.05 -12.58
N VAL A 80 -14.80 -6.39 -11.96
CA VAL A 80 -14.65 -5.00 -11.48
C VAL A 80 -13.59 -4.93 -10.38
N ALA A 81 -13.59 -5.87 -9.44
CA ALA A 81 -12.58 -5.97 -8.39
C ALA A 81 -11.17 -6.14 -8.97
N LEU A 82 -11.00 -7.02 -9.96
CA LEU A 82 -9.72 -7.23 -10.64
C LEU A 82 -9.23 -5.97 -11.37
N ASN A 83 -10.12 -5.25 -12.06
CA ASN A 83 -9.76 -3.99 -12.73
C ASN A 83 -9.31 -2.94 -11.71
N ARG A 84 -10.09 -2.75 -10.63
CA ARG A 84 -9.73 -1.83 -9.54
C ARG A 84 -8.37 -2.20 -8.95
N ALA A 85 -8.10 -3.50 -8.76
CA ALA A 85 -6.83 -3.97 -8.24
C ALA A 85 -5.67 -3.74 -9.24
N ALA A 86 -5.90 -3.96 -10.53
CA ALA A 86 -4.91 -3.67 -11.57
C ALA A 86 -4.53 -2.18 -11.58
N ASP A 87 -5.50 -1.28 -11.40
CA ASP A 87 -5.26 0.17 -11.31
C ASP A 87 -4.45 0.58 -10.07
N MET A 88 -4.46 -0.24 -9.01
CA MET A 88 -3.63 -0.02 -7.82
C MET A 88 -2.17 -0.38 -8.04
N VAL A 89 -1.83 -1.19 -9.04
CA VAL A 89 -0.43 -1.60 -9.27
C VAL A 89 0.43 -0.35 -9.52
N GLY A 90 1.49 -0.20 -8.74
CA GLY A 90 2.36 0.97 -8.77
C GLY A 90 1.83 2.20 -8.04
N LYS A 91 0.63 2.16 -7.46
CA LYS A 91 0.10 3.18 -6.55
C LYS A 91 0.45 2.84 -5.10
N THR A 92 0.43 3.84 -4.23
CA THR A 92 0.54 3.63 -2.79
C THR A 92 -0.83 3.32 -2.23
N VAL A 93 -0.92 2.34 -1.33
CA VAL A 93 -2.17 1.96 -0.67
C VAL A 93 -1.99 1.93 0.85
N GLN A 94 -3.10 2.12 1.56
CA GLN A 94 -3.21 1.86 2.99
C GLN A 94 -4.09 0.64 3.19
N ILE A 95 -3.64 -0.28 4.03
CA ILE A 95 -4.29 -1.56 4.32
C ILE A 95 -4.47 -1.64 5.82
N THR A 96 -5.70 -1.91 6.27
CA THR A 96 -6.00 -2.06 7.68
C THR A 96 -6.28 -3.52 7.99
N GLN A 97 -5.46 -4.13 8.84
CA GLN A 97 -5.73 -5.45 9.38
C GLN A 97 -6.51 -5.32 10.68
N VAL A 98 -7.63 -6.04 10.76
CA VAL A 98 -8.44 -6.14 11.98
C VAL A 98 -8.13 -7.49 12.63
N ASP A 99 -8.03 -7.50 13.95
CA ASP A 99 -7.88 -8.73 14.71
C ASP A 99 -9.22 -9.48 14.74
N GLU A 100 -9.25 -10.71 14.21
CA GLU A 100 -10.48 -11.48 14.04
C GLU A 100 -11.14 -11.88 15.38
N GLU A 101 -10.41 -11.90 16.49
CA GLU A 101 -10.94 -12.25 17.82
C GLU A 101 -11.50 -11.04 18.57
N THR A 102 -10.88 -9.87 18.42
CA THR A 102 -11.24 -8.67 19.20
C THR A 102 -12.01 -7.62 18.40
N GLY A 103 -11.98 -7.70 17.07
CA GLY A 103 -12.56 -6.70 16.17
C GLY A 103 -11.81 -5.36 16.18
N GLU A 104 -10.65 -5.28 16.86
CA GLU A 104 -9.84 -4.06 16.92
C GLU A 104 -8.87 -3.98 15.74
N THR A 105 -8.59 -2.76 15.29
CA THR A 105 -7.56 -2.49 14.29
C THR A 105 -6.20 -2.89 14.83
N LYS A 106 -5.60 -3.91 14.22
CA LYS A 106 -4.32 -4.50 14.61
C LYS A 106 -3.13 -3.76 14.02
N LEU A 107 -3.24 -3.35 12.75
CA LEU A 107 -2.12 -2.76 12.01
C LEU A 107 -2.60 -1.99 10.78
N THR A 108 -2.00 -0.83 10.53
CA THR A 108 -2.06 -0.17 9.23
C THR A 108 -0.76 -0.41 8.48
N VAL A 109 -0.84 -1.04 7.31
CA VAL A 109 0.28 -1.24 6.40
C VAL A 109 0.16 -0.24 5.27
N GLU A 110 1.24 0.46 5.00
CA GLU A 110 1.32 1.42 3.91
C GLU A 110 2.47 1.06 2.97
N GLY A 111 2.25 1.24 1.67
CA GLY A 111 3.30 1.01 0.70
C GLY A 111 2.78 0.95 -0.73
N LYS A 112 3.74 0.89 -1.66
CA LYS A 112 3.46 0.76 -3.08
C LYS A 112 3.05 -0.68 -3.40
N VAL A 113 2.01 -0.82 -4.22
CA VAL A 113 1.57 -2.13 -4.71
C VAL A 113 2.53 -2.61 -5.79
N ASP A 114 3.09 -3.80 -5.59
CA ASP A 114 4.02 -4.43 -6.53
C ASP A 114 3.27 -5.19 -7.63
N PHE A 115 2.30 -6.00 -7.23
CA PHE A 115 1.45 -6.76 -8.14
C PHE A 115 0.14 -7.15 -7.46
N VAL A 116 -0.80 -7.63 -8.28
CA VAL A 116 -2.06 -8.22 -7.84
C VAL A 116 -2.10 -9.67 -8.31
N THR A 117 -2.60 -10.57 -7.48
CA THR A 117 -2.79 -11.97 -7.81
C THR A 117 -4.19 -12.42 -7.43
N TYR A 118 -4.70 -13.43 -8.11
CA TYR A 118 -5.99 -14.05 -7.83
C TYR A 118 -5.77 -15.52 -7.50
N GLU A 119 -6.04 -15.91 -6.26
CA GLU A 119 -5.76 -17.24 -5.73
C GLU A 119 -7.00 -17.79 -5.04
N SER A 120 -7.43 -18.99 -5.44
CA SER A 120 -8.57 -19.71 -4.83
C SER A 120 -9.88 -18.92 -4.72
N GLY A 121 -10.12 -17.99 -5.65
CA GLY A 121 -11.33 -17.16 -5.65
C GLY A 121 -11.21 -15.83 -4.90
N THR A 122 -10.01 -15.47 -4.43
CA THR A 122 -9.76 -14.24 -3.66
C THR A 122 -8.67 -13.42 -4.34
N SER A 123 -8.91 -12.12 -4.48
CA SER A 123 -7.92 -11.16 -4.99
C SER A 123 -7.01 -10.69 -3.87
N TYR A 124 -5.71 -10.65 -4.14
CA TYR A 124 -4.69 -10.18 -3.22
C TYR A 124 -3.85 -9.08 -3.85
N VAL A 125 -3.48 -8.10 -3.04
CA VAL A 125 -2.48 -7.08 -3.36
C VAL A 125 -1.17 -7.40 -2.66
N SER A 126 -0.05 -7.28 -3.36
CA SER A 126 1.28 -7.42 -2.77
C SER A 126 1.82 -6.04 -2.40
N VAL A 127 2.14 -5.85 -1.12
CA VAL A 127 2.74 -4.62 -0.58
C VAL A 127 3.87 -5.00 0.37
N ASN A 128 5.04 -4.38 0.23
CA ASN A 128 6.22 -4.66 1.06
C ASN A 128 6.58 -6.16 1.11
N GLY A 129 6.41 -6.87 -0.01
CA GLY A 129 6.68 -8.32 -0.12
C GLY A 129 5.64 -9.25 0.53
N ASN A 130 4.57 -8.73 1.12
CA ASN A 130 3.50 -9.52 1.73
C ASN A 130 2.18 -9.38 0.94
N LYS A 131 1.36 -10.43 0.95
CA LYS A 131 0.03 -10.43 0.31
C LYS A 131 -1.06 -10.06 1.31
N TYR A 132 -1.92 -9.14 0.92
CA TYR A 132 -3.10 -8.71 1.68
C TYR A 132 -4.34 -8.88 0.83
N LYS A 133 -5.51 -9.14 1.43
CA LYS A 133 -6.74 -9.25 0.65
C LYS A 133 -7.07 -7.89 0.06
N LEU A 134 -7.59 -7.88 -1.17
CA LEU A 134 -8.01 -6.64 -1.82
C LEU A 134 -9.07 -5.88 -0.98
N ASP A 135 -9.91 -6.61 -0.25
CA ASP A 135 -10.95 -6.06 0.61
C ASP A 135 -10.40 -5.32 1.84
N ASP A 136 -9.15 -5.61 2.24
CA ASP A 136 -8.48 -4.95 3.37
C ASP A 136 -7.86 -3.59 2.97
N VAL A 137 -7.85 -3.27 1.66
CA VAL A 137 -7.34 -2.00 1.14
C VAL A 137 -8.35 -0.88 1.42
N THR A 138 -7.99 0.03 2.32
CA THR A 138 -8.87 1.11 2.79
C THR A 138 -8.68 2.41 2.02
N ALA A 139 -7.48 2.67 1.50
CA ALA A 139 -7.21 3.86 0.69
C ALA A 139 -6.18 3.60 -0.42
N VAL A 140 -6.29 4.37 -1.50
CA VAL A 140 -5.25 4.54 -2.52
C VAL A 140 -4.76 5.97 -2.43
N VAL A 141 -3.47 6.15 -2.22
CA VAL A 141 -2.81 7.42 -1.94
C VAL A 141 -1.91 7.78 -3.11
N ASP A 142 -1.86 9.08 -3.43
CA ASP A 142 -0.91 9.58 -4.42
C ASP A 142 0.53 9.35 -3.94
N GLY A 143 1.39 8.86 -4.84
CA GLY A 143 2.76 8.48 -4.49
C GLY A 143 3.58 9.69 -4.02
N THR A 144 3.48 10.81 -4.73
CA THR A 144 4.20 12.04 -4.38
C THR A 144 3.73 12.59 -3.03
N TYR A 145 2.42 12.58 -2.78
CA TYR A 145 1.86 12.96 -1.48
C TYR A 145 2.38 12.07 -0.35
N PHE A 146 2.39 10.76 -0.56
CA PHE A 146 2.89 9.79 0.42
C PHE A 146 4.38 10.02 0.73
N ASP A 147 5.22 10.09 -0.30
CA ASP A 147 6.66 10.29 -0.17
C ASP A 147 6.97 11.61 0.56
N ASN A 148 6.27 12.69 0.21
CA ASN A 148 6.43 13.97 0.90
C ASN A 148 5.96 13.93 2.35
N THR A 149 4.92 13.14 2.67
CA THR A 149 4.50 12.95 4.06
C THR A 149 5.61 12.28 4.87
N GLN A 150 6.22 11.23 4.34
CA GLN A 150 7.36 10.53 4.98
C GLN A 150 8.58 11.45 5.14
N LEU A 151 8.89 12.25 4.12
CA LEU A 151 9.98 13.23 4.19
C LEU A 151 9.68 14.33 5.22
N ALA A 152 8.44 14.81 5.31
CA ALA A 152 8.03 15.80 6.30
C ALA A 152 8.20 15.29 7.72
N GLU A 153 7.83 14.03 7.97
CA GLU A 153 8.08 13.37 9.27
C GLU A 153 9.57 13.27 9.59
N SER A 154 10.39 12.93 8.60
CA SER A 154 11.85 12.89 8.74
C SER A 154 12.42 14.28 9.10
N VAL A 155 11.97 15.34 8.41
CA VAL A 155 12.33 16.72 8.70
C VAL A 155 11.94 17.10 10.13
N ARG A 156 10.71 16.78 10.58
CA ARG A 156 10.26 17.03 11.96
C ARG A 156 11.11 16.32 12.99
N LYS A 157 11.41 15.04 12.76
CA LYS A 157 12.23 14.23 13.66
C LYS A 157 13.65 14.80 13.81
N ASP A 158 14.19 15.39 12.74
CA ASP A 158 15.48 16.06 12.80
C ASP A 158 15.37 17.42 13.50
N LEU A 159 14.32 18.19 13.19
CA LEU A 159 14.01 19.46 13.83
C LEU A 159 13.88 19.33 15.36
N ASP A 160 13.22 18.28 15.84
CA ASP A 160 13.03 18.00 17.26
C ASP A 160 14.34 17.64 18.00
N LYS A 161 15.36 17.20 17.26
CA LYS A 161 16.66 16.79 17.81
C LYS A 161 17.73 17.87 17.69
N LEU A 162 17.46 18.95 16.97
CA LEU A 162 18.38 20.06 16.85
C LEU A 162 18.35 20.91 18.12
N PRO A 163 19.51 21.38 18.62
CA PRO A 163 19.53 22.38 19.67
C PRO A 163 18.93 23.69 19.14
N GLY A 164 18.56 24.61 20.04
CA GLY A 164 18.07 25.93 19.62
C GLY A 164 19.03 26.60 18.63
N VAL A 165 18.49 27.35 17.67
CA VAL A 165 19.22 27.88 16.49
C VAL A 165 20.58 28.52 16.85
N ASP A 166 20.65 29.27 17.95
CA ASP A 166 21.87 29.95 18.40
C ASP A 166 23.00 28.99 18.84
N TYR A 167 22.66 27.75 19.21
CA TYR A 167 23.55 26.75 19.78
C TYR A 167 23.94 25.64 18.79
N VAL A 168 23.48 25.74 17.55
CA VAL A 168 23.81 24.79 16.49
C VAL A 168 25.28 24.88 16.11
N THR A 169 25.93 23.74 15.88
CA THR A 169 27.34 23.66 15.48
C THR A 169 27.58 22.70 14.31
N LEU A 170 28.62 22.96 13.51
CA LEU A 170 29.05 22.03 12.45
C LEU A 170 29.64 20.72 12.99
N TYR A 171 30.07 20.70 14.26
CA TYR A 171 30.64 19.51 14.86
C TYR A 171 29.58 18.48 15.24
N ALA A 172 28.50 18.91 15.88
CA ALA A 172 27.48 18.00 16.42
C ALA A 172 26.26 17.83 15.49
N ASP A 173 25.91 18.86 14.72
CA ASP A 173 24.58 18.96 14.11
C ASP A 173 24.60 18.90 12.57
N LYS A 174 25.79 18.92 11.96
CA LYS A 174 25.95 19.01 10.49
C LYS A 174 25.11 17.96 9.75
N ASP A 175 25.27 16.68 10.08
CA ASP A 175 24.56 15.60 9.38
C ASP A 175 23.03 15.71 9.52
N ARG A 176 22.54 16.26 10.64
CA ARG A 176 21.10 16.47 10.85
C ARG A 176 20.60 17.65 10.04
N LEU A 177 21.35 18.76 10.02
CA LEU A 177 21.01 19.92 9.21
C LEU A 177 21.01 19.58 7.72
N GLU A 178 22.07 18.93 7.23
CA GLU A 178 22.19 18.54 5.83
C GLU A 178 21.04 17.61 5.42
N ARG A 179 20.74 16.59 6.23
CA ARG A 179 19.61 15.68 5.93
C ARG A 179 18.27 16.40 5.97
N MET A 180 18.03 17.26 6.97
CA MET A 180 16.79 18.03 7.09
C MET A 180 16.59 18.93 5.87
N LEU A 181 17.62 19.69 5.49
CA LEU A 181 17.58 20.60 4.34
C LEU A 181 17.44 19.84 3.02
N ALA A 182 18.19 18.75 2.84
CA ALA A 182 18.08 17.91 1.65
C ALA A 182 16.68 17.28 1.49
N ASN A 183 16.06 16.83 2.59
CA ASN A 183 14.69 16.32 2.57
C ASN A 183 13.70 17.43 2.19
N TYR A 184 13.84 18.63 2.77
CA TYR A 184 13.00 19.78 2.43
C TYR A 184 13.13 20.19 0.96
N GLU A 185 14.35 20.23 0.42
CA GLU A 185 14.61 20.49 -1.00
C GLU A 185 14.03 19.41 -1.90
N THR A 186 14.17 18.14 -1.53
CA THR A 186 13.59 17.01 -2.26
C THR A 186 12.07 17.13 -2.33
N MET A 187 11.41 17.43 -1.21
CA MET A 187 9.96 17.65 -1.19
C MET A 187 9.55 18.82 -2.11
N THR A 188 10.30 19.91 -2.05
CA THR A 188 10.08 21.10 -2.89
C THR A 188 10.25 20.77 -4.37
N ALA A 189 11.25 19.96 -4.73
CA ALA A 189 11.46 19.50 -6.10
C ALA A 189 10.33 18.58 -6.58
N MET A 190 9.76 17.76 -5.69
CA MET A 190 8.68 16.82 -6.02
C MET A 190 7.31 17.48 -6.17
N SER A 191 7.00 18.55 -5.41
CA SER A 191 5.64 19.14 -5.38
C SER A 191 5.56 20.65 -5.58
N GLY A 192 6.69 21.36 -5.63
CA GLY A 192 6.74 22.81 -5.72
C GLY A 192 6.38 23.50 -4.41
N ASP A 193 5.14 23.35 -3.95
CA ASP A 193 4.66 23.90 -2.68
C ASP A 193 4.59 22.81 -1.60
N VAL A 194 5.34 23.03 -0.52
CA VAL A 194 5.41 22.12 0.64
C VAL A 194 4.65 22.64 1.86
N SER A 195 3.95 23.79 1.74
CA SER A 195 3.23 24.42 2.84
C SER A 195 2.14 23.55 3.44
N GLN A 196 1.54 22.65 2.67
CA GLN A 196 0.56 21.68 3.16
C GLN A 196 1.15 20.65 4.14
N PHE A 197 2.47 20.45 4.11
CA PHE A 197 3.15 19.46 4.96
C PHE A 197 3.71 20.06 6.26
N PHE A 198 3.78 21.38 6.39
CA PHE A 198 4.38 22.06 7.54
C PHE A 198 3.54 23.25 8.02
N SER A 199 3.47 23.44 9.33
CA SER A 199 2.95 24.67 9.91
C SER A 199 3.86 25.86 9.61
N THR A 200 3.31 27.07 9.65
CA THR A 200 4.08 28.31 9.48
C THR A 200 5.24 28.43 10.48
N ALA A 201 5.07 27.92 11.69
CA ALA A 201 6.11 27.90 12.72
C ALA A 201 7.26 26.94 12.36
N GLU A 202 6.94 25.75 11.85
CA GLU A 202 7.95 24.79 11.36
C GLU A 202 8.73 25.37 10.17
N LEU A 203 8.04 25.95 9.19
CA LEU A 203 8.67 26.60 8.04
C LEU A 203 9.62 27.73 8.47
N SER A 204 9.20 28.56 9.44
CA SER A 204 10.05 29.61 9.98
C SER A 204 11.31 29.04 10.66
N LYS A 205 11.18 27.97 11.45
CA LYS A 205 12.33 27.30 12.08
C LYS A 205 13.27 26.70 11.05
N ILE A 206 12.74 25.98 10.06
CA ILE A 206 13.53 25.38 8.97
C ILE A 206 14.35 26.47 8.26
N SER A 207 13.73 27.62 7.95
CA SER A 207 14.42 28.75 7.35
C SER A 207 15.53 29.33 8.24
N GLN A 208 15.29 29.47 9.55
CA GLN A 208 16.30 29.94 10.49
C GLN A 208 17.50 28.99 10.60
N TYR A 209 17.25 27.68 10.66
CA TYR A 209 18.32 26.68 10.65
C TYR A 209 19.09 26.67 9.33
N ALA A 210 18.43 26.85 8.19
CA ALA A 210 19.09 26.97 6.89
C ALA A 210 20.05 28.17 6.85
N LEU A 211 19.60 29.33 7.32
CA LEU A 211 20.42 30.55 7.40
C LEU A 211 21.59 30.37 8.36
N LYS A 212 21.35 29.80 9.54
CA LYS A 212 22.40 29.50 10.51
C LYS A 212 23.44 28.54 9.96
N TYR A 213 23.00 27.51 9.23
CA TYR A 213 23.89 26.54 8.61
C TYR A 213 24.78 27.19 7.55
N ALA A 214 24.20 28.04 6.68
CA ALA A 214 24.96 28.77 5.68
C ALA A 214 26.02 29.70 6.30
N ASP A 215 25.68 30.43 7.36
CA ASP A 215 26.60 31.29 8.11
C ASP A 215 27.76 30.50 8.74
N LEU A 216 27.46 29.36 9.38
CA LEU A 216 28.48 28.49 9.95
C LEU A 216 29.46 27.95 8.89
N ILE A 217 28.96 27.57 7.71
CA ILE A 217 29.80 27.10 6.60
C ILE A 217 30.69 28.21 6.05
N ASP A 218 30.17 29.43 5.89
CA ASP A 218 30.94 30.59 5.42
C ASP A 218 32.04 30.98 6.44
N GLN A 219 31.73 30.94 7.73
CA GLN A 219 32.71 31.16 8.80
C GLN A 219 33.83 30.11 8.76
N ALA A 220 33.48 28.83 8.65
CA ALA A 220 34.45 27.74 8.57
C ALA A 220 35.38 27.88 7.34
N ALA A 221 34.84 28.29 6.19
CA ALA A 221 35.62 28.51 4.98
C ALA A 221 36.67 29.64 5.17
N LYS A 222 36.28 30.75 5.80
CA LYS A 222 37.16 31.90 6.09
C LYS A 222 38.28 31.54 7.08
N GLU A 223 38.02 30.66 8.04
CA GLU A 223 39.04 30.19 8.99
C GLU A 223 40.12 29.35 8.27
N THR A 224 39.73 28.48 7.34
CA THR A 224 40.68 27.68 6.54
C THR A 224 41.58 28.53 5.63
N GLU A 225 41.09 29.64 5.08
CA GLU A 225 41.90 30.56 4.26
C GLU A 225 42.95 31.31 5.08
N ASN A 226 42.62 31.72 6.32
CA ASN A 226 43.55 32.43 7.21
C ASN A 226 44.65 31.52 7.78
N THR A 227 44.40 30.21 7.96
CA THR A 227 45.43 29.27 8.44
C THR A 227 46.50 28.93 7.39
N ASN A 228 46.18 29.00 6.10
CA ASN A 228 47.14 28.72 5.02
C ASN A 228 48.13 29.87 4.75
N THR A 229 47.91 31.06 5.33
CA THR A 229 48.78 32.23 5.17
C THR A 229 49.74 32.46 6.35
N SER A 230 49.73 31.60 7.38
CA SER A 230 50.47 31.81 8.64
C SER A 230 51.45 30.70 9.02
N GLN A 231 52.18 30.08 8.08
CA GLN A 231 53.40 29.33 8.42
C GLN A 231 54.63 30.24 8.35
N PRO A 232 55.35 30.51 9.44
CA PRO A 232 56.67 31.12 9.38
C PRO A 232 57.69 30.05 8.93
N VAL A 233 58.35 30.28 7.81
CA VAL A 233 59.62 29.61 7.49
C VAL A 233 60.69 30.12 8.45
N GLU A 234 60.81 29.48 9.60
CA GLU A 234 61.95 29.67 10.51
C GLU A 234 62.99 28.59 10.19
N SER A 235 63.75 28.80 9.12
CA SER A 235 64.97 28.03 8.87
C SER A 235 66.08 28.61 9.75
N LEU A 236 66.35 27.92 10.85
CA LEU A 236 67.56 28.05 11.66
C LEU A 236 68.79 27.86 10.77
N ASN A 237 69.48 28.95 10.42
CA ASN A 237 70.81 28.89 9.82
C ASN A 237 71.84 28.98 10.95
N ASN A 238 72.20 27.83 11.53
CA ASN A 238 73.44 27.69 12.27
C ASN A 238 74.54 27.40 11.25
N GLU A 239 75.26 28.45 10.83
CA GLU A 239 76.60 28.28 10.26
C GLU A 239 77.62 28.50 11.38
N ASP A 240 78.16 27.38 11.83
CA ASP A 240 79.35 27.30 12.66
C ASP A 240 80.52 28.02 11.99
N LYS A 241 81.28 28.72 12.83
CA LYS A 241 82.59 29.27 12.53
C LYS A 241 83.62 28.14 12.50
N GLU A 242 84.28 27.95 11.36
CA GLU A 242 85.73 27.65 11.22
C GLU A 242 86.08 28.22 9.83
N ASP A 243 86.97 29.19 9.65
CA ASP A 243 88.42 29.10 9.82
C ASP A 243 89.04 30.51 9.65
N THR A 244 90.25 30.71 10.19
CA THR A 244 91.16 31.89 10.23
C THR A 244 90.99 32.96 11.32
#